data_AF-A0A9D3AJH6-F1
#
_entry.id   AF-A0A9D3AJH6-F1
#
_cell.length_a   1.000
_cell.length_b   1.000
_cell.length_c   1.000
_cell.angle_alpha   90.00
_cell.angle_beta   90.00
_cell.angle_gamma   90.00
#
_symmetry.space_group_name_H-M   'P 1'
#
loop_
_entity.id
_entity.type
_entity.pdbx_description
1 polymer ?
#
loop_
_entity_poly.entity_id
_entity_poly.type
_entity_poly.pdbx_seq_one_letter_code
_entity_poly.pdbx_strand_id
1 'polypeptide(L)'
;MYGFNWENGSYELIATSLSEDEFSAEELKKLYQLRWNIEVGFREAKYILGMEAFHSKQENSICQEIYSRIIMYNFSMLITLGTKIPKKERKHQHQINFSRAVRICIAFFKQTENGPPIDVEATIVKFLLPIRSNRSRPRDTVSACVVSFNYRLA
;
A
#
# COMPACT_ATOMS: atom_id res chain seq x y z
N MET A 1 -18.53 16.29 19.14
CA MET A 1 -17.26 16.66 18.46
C MET A 1 -16.14 16.37 19.44
N TYR A 2 -15.11 15.63 19.03
CA TYR A 2 -14.06 15.18 19.95
C TYR A 2 -12.74 15.85 19.63
N GLY A 3 -12.13 16.47 20.65
CA GLY A 3 -10.82 17.10 20.55
C GLY A 3 -9.72 16.24 21.17
N PHE A 4 -8.59 16.13 20.49
CA PHE A 4 -7.43 15.37 20.98
C PHE A 4 -6.14 16.16 20.82
N ASN A 5 -5.27 16.06 21.82
CA ASN A 5 -3.89 16.51 21.72
C ASN A 5 -3.00 15.34 21.26
N TRP A 6 -2.19 15.58 20.23
CA TRP A 6 -1.12 14.66 19.82
C TRP A 6 0.18 14.98 20.55
N GLU A 7 1.10 14.01 20.58
CA GLU A 7 2.43 14.13 21.23
C GLU A 7 3.30 15.25 20.64
N ASN A 8 3.01 15.67 19.40
CA ASN A 8 3.66 16.79 18.73
C ASN A 8 3.07 18.16 19.12
N GLY A 9 2.10 18.21 20.03
CA GLY A 9 1.43 19.44 20.46
C GLY A 9 0.33 19.94 19.50
N SER A 10 -0.01 19.20 18.43
CA SER A 10 -1.12 19.58 17.56
C SER A 10 -2.47 19.14 18.13
N TYR A 11 -3.47 20.04 18.10
CA TYR A 11 -4.85 19.76 18.46
C TYR A 11 -5.65 19.36 17.20
N GLU A 12 -6.28 18.18 17.23
CA GLU A 12 -7.15 17.68 16.16
C GLU A 12 -8.59 17.58 16.65
N LEU A 13 -9.55 18.00 15.81
CA LEU A 13 -10.98 17.93 16.07
C LEU A 13 -11.64 16.93 15.12
N ILE A 14 -12.33 15.94 15.67
CA ILE A 14 -13.08 14.94 14.92
C ILE A 14 -14.57 15.21 15.07
N ALA A 15 -15.22 15.51 13.94
CA ALA A 15 -16.67 15.50 13.84
C ALA A 15 -17.14 14.09 13.46
N THR A 16 -18.06 13.53 14.23
CA THR A 16 -18.59 12.18 14.04
C THR A 16 -20.08 12.16 14.35
N SER A 17 -20.81 11.28 13.67
CA SER A 17 -22.21 10.96 13.95
C SER A 17 -22.36 9.76 14.91
N LEU A 18 -21.25 9.18 15.36
CA LEU A 18 -21.24 8.05 16.29
C LEU A 18 -21.57 8.51 17.72
N SER A 19 -22.33 7.69 18.45
CA SER A 19 -22.79 7.99 19.80
C SER A 19 -21.63 8.04 20.80
N GLU A 20 -21.70 9.00 21.73
CA GLU A 20 -20.69 9.13 22.80
C GLU A 20 -20.79 8.02 23.84
N ASP A 21 -21.97 7.41 23.98
CA ASP A 21 -22.22 6.31 24.93
C ASP A 21 -21.65 4.97 24.44
N GLU A 22 -21.52 4.81 23.11
CA GLU A 22 -21.05 3.56 22.48
C GLU A 22 -19.58 3.60 22.09
N PHE A 23 -19.04 4.78 21.76
CA PHE A 23 -17.67 4.93 21.28
C PHE A 23 -16.90 5.90 22.15
N SER A 24 -15.89 5.39 22.85
CA SER A 24 -14.94 6.21 23.57
C SER A 24 -14.13 7.09 22.63
N ALA A 25 -13.63 8.21 23.16
CA ALA A 25 -12.76 9.11 22.42
C ALA A 25 -11.49 8.40 21.89
N GLU A 26 -10.95 7.44 22.64
CA GLU A 26 -9.80 6.63 22.21
C GLU A 26 -10.12 5.70 21.03
N GLU A 27 -11.33 5.12 20.99
CA GLU A 27 -11.79 4.30 19.86
C GLU A 27 -11.99 5.14 18.61
N LEU A 28 -12.58 6.33 18.74
CA LEU A 28 -12.71 7.27 17.63
C LEU A 28 -11.34 7.68 17.08
N LYS A 29 -10.36 7.92 17.95
CA LYS A 29 -8.97 8.18 17.53
C LYS A 29 -8.39 7.00 16.76
N LYS A 30 -8.57 5.76 17.23
CA LYS A 30 -8.10 4.55 16.52
C LYS A 30 -8.79 4.40 15.17
N LEU A 31 -10.11 4.58 15.09
CA LEU A 31 -10.88 4.53 13.85
C LEU A 31 -10.40 5.59 12.85
N TYR A 32 -10.17 6.81 13.31
CA TYR A 32 -9.67 7.88 12.46
C TYR A 32 -8.25 7.60 11.96
N GLN A 33 -7.39 6.98 12.77
CA GLN A 33 -6.06 6.53 12.35
C GLN A 33 -6.12 5.49 11.23
N LEU A 34 -7.14 4.61 11.20
CA LEU A 34 -7.30 3.62 10.12
C LEU A 34 -7.51 4.27 8.75
N ARG A 35 -7.99 5.53 8.69
CA ARG A 35 -8.12 6.30 7.44
C ARG A 35 -6.78 6.39 6.69
N TRP A 36 -5.67 6.46 7.39
CA TRP A 36 -4.34 6.54 6.80
C TRP A 36 -3.99 5.33 5.91
N ASN A 37 -4.58 4.17 6.18
CA ASN A 37 -4.37 2.97 5.37
C ASN A 37 -4.82 3.18 3.92
N ILE A 38 -5.85 3.99 3.69
CA ILE A 38 -6.32 4.33 2.34
C ILE A 38 -5.28 5.18 1.60
N GLU A 39 -4.66 6.14 2.27
CA GLU A 39 -3.59 6.97 1.67
C GLU A 39 -2.36 6.12 1.32
N VAL A 40 -2.02 5.16 2.17
CA VAL A 40 -0.97 4.17 1.89
C VAL A 40 -1.34 3.35 0.65
N GLY A 41 -2.59 2.86 0.56
CA GLY A 41 -3.07 2.11 -0.60
C GLY A 41 -3.00 2.92 -1.90
N PHE A 42 -3.37 4.20 -1.89
CA PHE A 42 -3.21 5.07 -3.06
C PHE A 42 -1.75 5.27 -3.46
N ARG A 43 -0.84 5.40 -2.49
CA ARG A 43 0.60 5.49 -2.76
C ARG A 43 1.10 4.20 -3.43
N GLU A 44 0.68 3.04 -2.93
CA GLU A 44 1.04 1.74 -3.50
C GLU A 44 0.49 1.58 -4.92
N ALA A 45 -0.77 1.91 -5.13
CA ALA A 45 -1.41 1.92 -6.45
C ALA A 45 -0.65 2.78 -7.47
N LYS A 46 -0.26 4.00 -7.07
CA LYS A 46 0.51 4.92 -7.93
C LYS A 46 1.89 4.37 -8.26
N TYR A 47 2.70 4.10 -7.24
CA TYR A 47 4.14 3.88 -7.42
C TYR A 47 4.56 2.42 -7.57
N ILE A 48 3.79 1.47 -7.05
CA ILE A 48 4.10 0.04 -7.15
C ILE A 48 3.45 -0.56 -8.39
N LEU A 49 2.20 -0.20 -8.67
CA LEU A 49 1.44 -0.69 -9.83
C LEU A 49 1.50 0.26 -11.04
N GLY A 50 2.13 1.42 -10.89
CA GLY A 50 2.33 2.35 -11.99
C GLY A 50 1.07 3.09 -12.45
N MET A 51 0.07 3.29 -11.58
CA MET A 51 -1.18 4.02 -11.93
C MET A 51 -0.99 5.50 -12.28
N GLU A 52 0.24 6.00 -12.33
CA GLU A 52 0.57 7.33 -12.85
C GLU A 52 0.92 7.33 -14.36
N ALA A 53 1.26 6.18 -14.93
CA ALA A 53 1.67 6.05 -16.33
C ALA A 53 0.81 5.00 -17.05
N PHE A 54 0.06 5.42 -18.07
CA PHE A 54 -0.76 4.55 -18.91
C PHE A 54 -0.14 4.40 -20.29
N HIS A 55 -0.27 3.21 -20.88
CA HIS A 55 0.27 2.92 -22.21
C HIS A 55 -0.69 3.38 -23.30
N SER A 56 -2.00 3.20 -23.10
CA SER A 56 -2.99 3.58 -24.09
C SER A 56 -3.36 5.06 -24.04
N LYS A 57 -3.82 5.55 -25.19
CA LYS A 57 -4.39 6.89 -25.37
C LYS A 57 -5.92 6.85 -25.51
N GLN A 58 -6.51 5.67 -25.74
CA GLN A 58 -7.95 5.49 -25.87
C GLN A 58 -8.58 5.29 -24.49
N GLU A 59 -9.71 5.96 -24.24
CA GLU A 59 -10.42 5.93 -22.96
C GLU A 59 -10.72 4.51 -22.48
N ASN A 60 -11.33 3.68 -23.34
CA ASN A 60 -11.68 2.30 -22.98
C ASN A 60 -10.47 1.46 -22.58
N SER A 61 -9.35 1.61 -23.27
CA SER A 61 -8.11 0.89 -22.94
C SER A 61 -7.46 1.42 -21.65
N ILE A 62 -7.55 2.73 -21.38
CA ILE A 62 -7.09 3.31 -20.11
C ILE A 62 -7.92 2.72 -18.97
N CYS A 63 -9.25 2.63 -19.13
CA CYS A 63 -10.11 1.97 -18.15
C CYS A 63 -9.69 0.51 -17.91
N GLN A 64 -9.38 -0.24 -18.97
CA GLN A 64 -8.86 -1.62 -18.84
C GLN A 64 -7.53 -1.69 -18.07
N GLU A 65 -6.60 -0.77 -18.33
CA GLU A 65 -5.35 -0.67 -17.56
C GLU A 65 -5.60 -0.35 -16.08
N ILE A 66 -6.55 0.53 -15.77
CA ILE A 66 -6.93 0.83 -14.39
C ILE A 66 -7.50 -0.41 -13.70
N TYR A 67 -8.49 -1.07 -14.32
CA TYR A 67 -9.12 -2.26 -13.73
C TYR A 67 -8.13 -3.40 -13.54
N SER A 68 -7.28 -3.70 -14.53
CA SER A 68 -6.26 -4.74 -14.39
C SER A 68 -5.28 -4.46 -13.24
N ARG A 69 -4.87 -3.20 -13.04
CA ARG A 69 -4.01 -2.80 -11.91
C ARG A 69 -4.72 -2.92 -10.56
N ILE A 70 -5.99 -2.55 -10.47
CA ILE A 70 -6.80 -2.72 -9.24
C ILE A 70 -6.97 -4.21 -8.90
N ILE A 71 -7.25 -5.04 -9.91
CA ILE A 71 -7.35 -6.49 -9.73
C ILE A 71 -6.02 -7.06 -9.22
N MET A 72 -4.89 -6.66 -9.83
CA MET A 72 -3.56 -7.08 -9.38
C MET A 72 -3.24 -6.60 -7.96
N TYR A 73 -3.67 -5.40 -7.58
CA TYR A 73 -3.55 -4.89 -6.21
C TYR A 73 -4.29 -5.79 -5.22
N ASN A 74 -5.57 -6.04 -5.48
CA ASN A 74 -6.42 -6.85 -4.62
C ASN A 74 -5.92 -8.28 -4.51
N PHE A 75 -5.52 -8.88 -5.63
CA PHE A 75 -4.91 -10.21 -5.64
C PHE A 75 -3.64 -10.24 -4.78
N SER A 76 -2.72 -9.30 -5.00
CA SER A 76 -1.48 -9.23 -4.23
C SER A 76 -1.76 -9.02 -2.74
N MET A 77 -2.72 -8.16 -2.39
CA MET A 77 -3.13 -7.91 -1.02
C MET A 77 -3.67 -9.19 -0.34
N LEU A 78 -4.56 -9.92 -1.01
CA LEU A 78 -5.12 -11.18 -0.50
C LEU A 78 -4.03 -12.20 -0.20
N ILE A 79 -3.09 -12.40 -1.14
CA ILE A 79 -1.96 -13.31 -0.92
C ILE A 79 -1.10 -12.85 0.26
N THR A 80 -0.79 -11.55 0.34
CA THR A 80 0.04 -11.03 1.43
C THR A 80 -0.63 -11.16 2.79
N LEU A 81 -1.96 -11.04 2.85
CA LEU A 81 -2.73 -11.25 4.08
C LEU A 81 -2.75 -12.72 4.52
N GLY A 82 -2.79 -13.65 3.56
CA GLY A 82 -2.73 -15.10 3.82
C GLY A 82 -1.33 -15.60 4.16
N THR A 83 -0.28 -14.91 3.70
CA THR A 83 1.11 -15.34 3.86
C THR A 83 1.56 -15.27 5.32
N LYS A 84 1.91 -16.43 5.89
CA LYS A 84 2.42 -16.51 7.27
C LYS A 84 3.88 -16.09 7.34
N ILE A 85 4.15 -15.04 8.12
CA ILE A 85 5.52 -14.60 8.41
C ILE A 85 6.14 -15.54 9.46
N PRO A 86 7.26 -16.23 9.17
CA PRO A 86 7.89 -17.13 10.12
C PRO A 86 8.42 -16.37 11.32
N LYS A 87 7.94 -16.73 12.51
CA LYS A 87 8.46 -16.22 13.79
C LYS A 87 9.81 -16.87 14.06
N LYS A 88 10.89 -16.14 13.79
CA LYS A 88 12.27 -16.53 14.13
C LYS A 88 12.80 -15.60 15.20
N GLU A 89 13.61 -16.13 16.12
CA GLU A 89 14.34 -15.30 17.07
C GLU A 89 15.33 -14.41 16.30
N ARG A 90 14.95 -13.15 16.14
CA ARG A 90 15.70 -12.14 15.39
C ARG A 90 15.61 -10.82 16.15
N LYS A 91 16.62 -9.97 15.99
CA LYS A 91 16.68 -8.62 16.58
C LYS A 91 15.44 -7.76 16.25
N HIS A 92 14.86 -7.94 15.07
CA HIS A 92 13.72 -7.18 14.60
C HIS A 92 12.57 -8.10 14.18
N GLN A 93 11.34 -7.67 14.45
CA GLN A 93 10.16 -8.20 13.79
C GLN A 93 10.23 -7.90 12.28
N HIS A 94 9.60 -8.74 11.48
CA HIS A 94 9.63 -8.61 10.03
C HIS A 94 8.23 -8.36 9.48
N GLN A 95 8.15 -7.56 8.43
CA GLN A 95 6.95 -7.28 7.66
C GLN A 95 7.14 -7.70 6.21
N ILE A 96 6.04 -7.89 5.51
CA ILE A 96 6.05 -8.21 4.09
C ILE A 96 6.50 -7.00 3.29
N ASN A 97 7.37 -7.24 2.31
CA ASN A 97 7.72 -6.23 1.32
C ASN A 97 6.65 -6.22 0.21
N PHE A 98 5.64 -5.36 0.36
CA PHE A 98 4.52 -5.32 -0.58
C PHE A 98 4.96 -5.07 -2.03
N SER A 99 5.94 -4.19 -2.25
CA SER A 99 6.49 -3.95 -3.59
C SER A 99 7.11 -5.20 -4.23
N ARG A 100 7.81 -6.03 -3.43
CA ARG A 100 8.32 -7.33 -3.92
C ARG A 100 7.20 -8.33 -4.14
N ALA A 101 6.21 -8.37 -3.24
CA ALA A 101 5.06 -9.27 -3.36
C ALA A 101 4.28 -9.03 -4.66
N VAL A 102 3.97 -7.78 -5.00
CA VAL A 102 3.30 -7.42 -6.27
C VAL A 102 4.10 -7.91 -7.47
N ARG A 103 5.43 -7.71 -7.48
CA ARG A 103 6.28 -8.18 -8.58
C ARG A 103 6.28 -9.71 -8.73
N ILE A 104 6.25 -10.44 -7.61
CA ILE A 104 6.15 -11.90 -7.61
C ILE A 104 4.77 -12.33 -8.15
N CYS A 105 3.68 -11.66 -7.72
CA CYS A 105 2.33 -11.93 -8.24
C CYS A 105 2.25 -11.68 -9.75
N ILE A 106 2.83 -10.58 -10.25
CA ILE A 106 2.91 -10.32 -11.70
C ILE A 106 3.72 -11.42 -12.41
N ALA A 107 4.83 -11.87 -11.84
CA ALA A 107 5.64 -12.94 -12.42
C ALA A 107 4.87 -14.27 -12.49
N PHE A 108 4.05 -14.58 -11.47
CA PHE A 108 3.16 -15.72 -11.46
C PHE A 108 2.17 -15.69 -12.64
N PHE A 109 1.51 -14.56 -12.90
CA PHE A 109 0.61 -14.43 -14.07
C PHE A 109 1.32 -14.46 -15.42
N LYS A 110 2.60 -14.06 -15.46
CA LYS A 110 3.41 -14.08 -16.70
C LYS A 110 4.05 -15.44 -16.99
N GLN A 111 3.98 -16.38 -16.05
CA GLN A 111 4.54 -17.70 -16.22
C GLN A 111 3.83 -18.41 -17.38
N THR A 112 4.60 -18.90 -18.35
CA THR A 112 4.11 -19.80 -19.40
C THR A 112 4.20 -21.25 -18.90
N GLU A 113 3.43 -22.16 -19.51
CA GLU A 113 3.32 -23.57 -19.10
C GLU A 113 4.68 -24.31 -18.98
N ASN A 114 5.72 -23.80 -19.64
CA ASN A 114 7.06 -24.38 -19.65
C ASN A 114 7.98 -23.92 -18.50
N GLY A 115 7.53 -23.00 -17.64
CA GLY A 115 8.32 -22.48 -16.51
C GLY A 115 8.19 -23.31 -15.23
N PRO A 116 9.20 -23.29 -14.33
CA PRO A 116 9.11 -23.96 -13.04
C PRO A 116 8.00 -23.32 -12.18
N PRO A 117 7.14 -24.10 -11.50
CA PRO A 117 6.02 -23.57 -10.73
C PRO A 117 6.51 -22.59 -9.66
N ILE A 118 5.94 -21.39 -9.65
CA ILE A 118 6.26 -20.36 -8.65
C ILE A 118 5.36 -20.56 -7.43
N ASP A 119 5.95 -21.02 -6.32
CA ASP A 119 5.31 -20.89 -5.01
C ASP A 119 5.37 -19.42 -4.58
N VAL A 120 4.24 -18.73 -4.74
CA VAL A 120 4.14 -17.28 -4.51
C VAL A 120 4.40 -16.97 -3.04
N GLU A 121 3.78 -17.67 -2.10
CA GLU A 121 3.89 -17.40 -0.66
C GLU A 121 5.30 -17.69 -0.15
N ALA A 122 5.86 -18.84 -0.50
CA ALA A 122 7.21 -19.20 -0.08
C ALA A 122 8.26 -18.22 -0.65
N THR A 123 8.03 -17.70 -1.86
CA THR A 123 8.91 -16.71 -2.48
C THR A 123 8.79 -15.36 -1.77
N ILE A 124 7.58 -14.92 -1.41
CA ILE A 124 7.36 -13.67 -0.66
C ILE A 124 8.09 -13.69 0.68
N VAL A 125 8.04 -14.81 1.40
CA VAL A 125 8.71 -14.98 2.71
C VAL A 125 10.23 -14.82 2.63
N LYS A 126 10.85 -15.02 1.47
CA LYS A 126 12.30 -14.79 1.28
C LYS A 126 12.67 -13.30 1.27
N PHE A 127 11.74 -12.40 0.96
CA PHE A 127 12.00 -10.96 0.75
C PHE A 127 11.42 -10.06 1.85
N LEU A 128 11.30 -10.56 3.09
CA LEU A 128 10.79 -9.79 4.23
C LEU A 128 11.69 -8.60 4.60
N LEU A 129 11.08 -7.55 5.13
CA LEU A 129 11.78 -6.35 5.62
C LEU A 129 11.73 -6.29 7.16
N PRO A 130 12.81 -5.87 7.83
CA PRO A 130 12.77 -5.63 9.27
C PRO A 130 11.97 -4.36 9.62
N ILE A 131 11.11 -4.45 10.62
CA ILE A 131 10.39 -3.31 11.20
C ILE A 131 11.33 -2.55 12.13
N ARG A 132 11.46 -1.24 11.91
CA ARG A 132 12.31 -0.34 12.71
C ARG A 132 11.44 0.80 13.26
N SER A 133 10.98 0.67 14.49
CA SER A 133 10.00 1.58 15.13
C SER A 133 10.48 3.03 15.25
N ASN A 134 11.78 3.27 15.45
CA ASN A 134 12.32 4.61 15.75
C ASN A 134 12.90 5.33 14.52
N ARG A 135 12.45 4.99 13.31
CA ARG A 135 12.95 5.63 12.08
C ARG A 135 11.91 6.59 11.54
N SER A 136 12.09 7.87 11.83
CA SER A 136 11.44 8.95 11.08
C SER A 136 12.38 9.47 10.01
N ARG A 137 11.86 9.75 8.81
CA ARG A 137 12.58 10.53 7.80
C ARG A 137 11.73 11.77 7.53
N PRO A 138 12.30 12.98 7.64
CA PRO A 138 11.58 14.19 7.24
C PRO A 138 11.14 14.04 5.78
N ARG A 139 9.95 14.55 5.48
CA ARG A 139 9.44 14.53 4.11
C ARG A 139 10.19 15.59 3.30
N ASP A 140 10.95 15.16 2.32
CA ASP A 140 11.52 16.08 1.33
C ASP A 140 10.37 16.64 0.49
N THR A 141 10.01 17.91 0.71
CA THR A 141 9.00 18.60 -0.07
C THR A 141 9.62 19.07 -1.38
N VAL A 142 9.53 18.24 -2.42
CA VAL A 142 9.89 18.66 -3.78
C VAL A 142 8.70 19.40 -4.37
N SER A 143 8.94 20.58 -4.96
CA SER A 143 7.92 21.29 -5.73
C SER A 143 7.39 20.36 -6.82
N ALA A 144 6.07 20.24 -6.93
CA ALA A 144 5.45 19.42 -7.97
C ALA A 144 5.78 20.03 -9.34
N CYS A 145 6.71 19.44 -10.07
CA CYS A 145 6.91 19.75 -11.48
C CYS A 145 5.80 19.10 -12.30
N VAL A 146 5.26 19.85 -13.27
CA VAL A 146 4.31 19.30 -14.25
C VAL A 146 5.06 18.26 -15.08
N VAL A 147 4.72 16.99 -14.87
CA VAL A 147 5.19 15.92 -15.74
C VAL A 147 4.42 16.04 -17.05
N SER A 148 5.08 16.56 -18.09
CA SER A 148 4.48 16.63 -19.41
C SER A 148 4.09 15.22 -19.89
N PHE A 149 3.02 15.12 -20.69
CA PHE A 149 2.63 13.86 -21.35
C PHE A 149 3.67 13.35 -22.38
N ASN A 150 4.84 14.00 -22.50
CA ASN A 150 5.90 13.65 -23.44
C ASN A 150 6.60 12.31 -23.13
N TYR A 151 6.31 11.66 -22.00
CA TYR A 151 6.70 10.25 -21.79
C TYR A 151 6.09 9.30 -22.85
N ARG A 152 5.17 9.80 -23.69
CA ARG A 152 4.45 9.09 -24.77
C ARG A 152 5.04 9.33 -26.18
N LEU A 153 6.21 9.96 -26.30
CA LEU A 153 6.85 10.34 -27.59
C LEU A 153 7.99 9.42 -28.04
N ALA A 154 8.13 8.22 -27.44
CA ALA A 154 9.04 7.18 -27.93
C ALA A 154 8.28 6.13 -28.76
#